data_AF-A0A2R6FRH0-F1
#
_entry.id   AF-A0A2R6FRH0-F1
#
_cell.length_a   1.000
_cell.length_b   1.000
_cell.length_c   1.000
_cell.angle_alpha   90.00
_cell.angle_beta   90.00
_cell.angle_gamma   90.00
#
_symmetry.space_group_name_H-M   'P 1'
#
loop_
_entity.id
_entity.type
_entity.pdbx_description
1 polymer ?
#
loop_
_entity_poly.entity_id
_entity_poly.type
_entity_poly.pdbx_seq_one_letter_code
_entity_poly.pdbx_strand_id
1 'polypeptide(L)'
;MAHSGSDADAFVTHGTRPGSVARASRRLGLAMLGAAGPAVLTAFLVALTREGTAGPAVWVQRAMATPLLGGDGVAWAFHVAAVTGLAGLWIIGFALVVEGYFGVD
;
A
#
# COMPACT_ATOMS: atom_id res chain seq x y z
N MET A 1 15.53 -6.08 52.91
CA MET A 1 15.06 -7.29 52.21
C MET A 1 14.48 -6.85 50.88
N ALA A 2 15.08 -7.30 49.79
CA ALA A 2 14.61 -7.04 48.44
C ALA A 2 13.36 -7.90 48.16
N HIS A 3 12.28 -7.26 47.74
CA HIS A 3 11.32 -7.90 46.85
C HIS A 3 11.22 -7.05 45.59
N SER A 4 12.15 -7.40 44.68
CA SER A 4 12.04 -7.19 43.24
C SER A 4 10.87 -8.04 42.75
N GLY A 5 9.91 -7.42 42.09
CA GLY A 5 8.75 -8.10 41.56
C GLY A 5 7.74 -7.13 40.99
N SER A 6 8.09 -6.45 39.90
CA SER A 6 7.10 -5.95 38.93
C SER A 6 7.71 -5.46 37.60
N ASP A 7 9.02 -5.58 37.36
CA ASP A 7 9.53 -5.33 35.99
C ASP A 7 9.21 -6.48 35.02
N ALA A 8 8.74 -7.63 35.53
CA ALA A 8 8.27 -8.74 34.71
C ALA A 8 6.91 -8.47 34.05
N ASP A 9 6.01 -7.69 34.68
CA ASP A 9 4.71 -7.33 34.08
C ASP A 9 4.83 -6.25 33.00
N ALA A 10 5.90 -5.46 33.01
CA ALA A 10 6.22 -4.55 31.92
C ALA A 10 6.62 -5.33 30.64
N PHE A 11 7.24 -6.51 30.77
CA PHE A 11 7.70 -7.32 29.64
C PHE A 11 6.64 -8.28 29.06
N VAL A 12 5.57 -8.59 29.78
CA VAL A 12 4.45 -9.42 29.27
C VAL A 12 3.55 -8.65 28.28
N THR A 13 3.71 -7.33 28.16
CA THR A 13 2.89 -6.48 27.27
C THR A 13 3.42 -6.32 25.83
N HIS A 14 4.32 -7.19 25.37
CA HIS A 14 4.66 -7.31 23.95
C HIS A 14 3.77 -8.32 23.18
N GLY A 15 2.58 -8.64 23.70
CA GLY A 15 1.53 -9.23 22.89
C GLY A 15 0.99 -8.19 21.91
N THR A 16 1.28 -8.35 20.62
CA THR A 16 0.74 -7.52 19.55
C THR A 16 -0.77 -7.45 19.69
N ARG A 17 -1.34 -6.31 20.11
CA ARG A 17 -2.80 -6.16 20.29
C ARG A 17 -3.45 -6.29 18.91
N PRO A 18 -4.21 -7.35 18.59
CA PRO A 18 -4.68 -7.62 17.23
C PRO A 18 -5.47 -6.45 16.64
N GLY A 19 -6.32 -5.80 17.44
CA GLY A 19 -7.06 -4.61 17.01
C GLY A 19 -6.18 -3.40 16.67
N SER A 20 -5.02 -3.24 17.32
CA SER A 20 -4.05 -2.19 16.94
C SER A 20 -3.36 -2.50 15.62
N VAL A 21 -3.06 -3.78 15.36
CA VAL A 21 -2.44 -4.24 14.12
C VAL A 21 -3.41 -4.03 12.96
N ALA A 22 -4.65 -4.52 13.08
CA ALA A 22 -5.70 -4.32 12.09
C ALA A 22 -5.90 -2.84 11.75
N ARG A 23 -6.05 -1.98 12.77
CA ARG A 23 -6.24 -0.54 12.58
C ARG A 23 -5.03 0.14 11.94
N ALA A 24 -3.82 -0.22 12.36
CA ALA A 24 -2.58 0.32 11.79
C ALA A 24 -2.42 -0.11 10.33
N SER A 25 -2.63 -1.40 10.03
CA SER A 25 -2.61 -1.94 8.68
C SER A 25 -3.66 -1.26 7.80
N ARG A 26 -4.90 -1.10 8.25
CA ARG A 26 -5.95 -0.41 7.49
C ARG A 26 -5.58 1.03 7.17
N ARG A 27 -5.06 1.78 8.15
CA ARG A 27 -4.59 3.17 7.94
C ARG A 27 -3.43 3.22 6.95
N LEU A 28 -2.46 2.33 7.10
CA LEU A 28 -1.31 2.25 6.21
C LEU A 28 -1.73 1.91 4.78
N GLY A 29 -2.57 0.88 4.59
CA GLY A 29 -3.03 0.48 3.27
C GLY A 29 -3.87 1.56 2.59
N LEU A 30 -4.75 2.26 3.33
CA LEU A 30 -5.47 3.42 2.82
C LEU A 30 -4.54 4.58 2.45
N ALA A 31 -3.52 4.86 3.28
CA ALA A 31 -2.52 5.88 2.99
C ALA A 31 -1.72 5.54 1.73
N MET A 32 -1.35 4.28 1.53
CA MET A 32 -0.65 3.81 0.33
C MET A 32 -1.54 3.92 -0.92
N LEU A 33 -2.82 3.54 -0.82
CA LEU A 33 -3.78 3.76 -1.92
C LEU A 33 -3.94 5.25 -2.23
N GLY A 34 -4.06 6.10 -1.21
CA GLY A 34 -4.12 7.55 -1.37
C GLY A 34 -2.87 8.13 -2.02
N ALA A 35 -1.69 7.64 -1.64
CA ALA A 35 -0.40 8.07 -2.20
C ALA A 35 -0.19 7.58 -3.65
N ALA A 36 -0.74 6.41 -4.02
CA ALA A 36 -0.70 5.91 -5.39
C ALA A 36 -1.60 6.73 -6.34
N GLY A 37 -2.68 7.31 -5.80
CA GLY A 37 -3.68 8.06 -6.56
C GLY A 37 -3.12 9.14 -7.49
N PRO A 38 -2.33 10.12 -6.99
CA PRO A 38 -1.75 11.18 -7.81
C PRO A 38 -0.94 10.66 -8.99
N ALA A 39 -0.09 9.65 -8.79
CA ALA A 39 0.76 9.12 -9.84
C ALA A 39 -0.05 8.37 -10.93
N VAL A 40 -1.08 7.60 -10.54
CA VAL A 40 -2.02 6.99 -11.51
C VAL A 40 -2.82 8.06 -12.25
N LEU A 41 -3.29 9.09 -11.54
CA LEU A 41 -4.06 10.18 -12.14
C LEU A 41 -3.23 10.97 -13.15
N THR A 42 -1.98 11.31 -12.82
CA THR A 42 -1.07 12.01 -13.74
C THR A 42 -0.79 11.15 -14.98
N ALA A 43 -0.49 9.86 -14.80
CA ALA A 43 -0.30 8.93 -15.90
C ALA A 43 -1.54 8.87 -16.83
N PHE A 44 -2.73 8.80 -16.25
CA PHE A 44 -3.99 8.78 -16.98
C PHE A 44 -4.27 10.10 -17.73
N LEU A 45 -4.04 11.26 -17.08
CA LEU A 45 -4.19 12.57 -17.71
C LEU A 45 -3.21 12.76 -18.87
N VAL A 46 -1.96 12.30 -18.73
CA VAL A 46 -0.98 12.29 -19.83
C VAL A 46 -1.46 11.40 -20.98
N ALA A 47 -2.04 10.23 -20.69
CA ALA A 47 -2.58 9.34 -21.71
C ALA A 47 -3.73 9.98 -22.50
N LEU A 48 -4.56 10.80 -21.85
CA LEU A 48 -5.70 11.51 -22.48
C LEU A 48 -5.27 12.73 -23.31
N THR A 49 -4.24 13.44 -22.87
CA THR A 49 -3.87 14.76 -23.44
C THR A 49 -2.76 14.68 -24.48
N ARG A 50 -1.97 13.61 -24.49
CA ARG A 50 -0.83 13.48 -25.41
C ARG A 50 -1.29 13.02 -26.80
N GLU A 51 -1.13 13.86 -27.81
CA GLU A 51 -1.37 13.50 -29.21
C GLU A 51 -0.48 12.30 -29.63
N GLY A 52 -1.05 11.36 -30.40
CA GLY A 52 -0.36 10.15 -30.85
C GLY A 52 -0.42 8.94 -29.90
N THR A 53 -1.07 9.06 -28.73
CA THR A 53 -1.55 7.90 -27.99
C THR A 53 -2.85 7.42 -28.63
N ALA A 54 -2.97 6.13 -28.95
CA ALA A 54 -4.21 5.56 -29.50
C ALA A 54 -5.30 5.38 -28.41
N GLY A 55 -5.37 6.32 -27.47
CA GLY A 55 -6.21 6.30 -26.28
C GLY A 55 -5.57 5.68 -25.03
N PRO A 56 -6.27 5.75 -23.88
CA PRO A 56 -5.72 5.38 -22.57
C PRO A 56 -5.29 3.91 -22.48
N ALA A 57 -6.08 2.99 -23.05
CA ALA A 57 -5.80 1.56 -23.00
C ALA A 57 -4.50 1.20 -23.74
N VAL A 58 -4.28 1.80 -24.92
CA VAL A 58 -3.05 1.57 -25.70
C VAL A 58 -1.84 2.21 -25.03
N TRP A 59 -2.02 3.36 -24.39
CA TRP A 59 -0.96 3.97 -23.57
C TRP A 59 -0.57 3.07 -22.40
N VAL A 60 -1.53 2.51 -21.67
CA VAL A 60 -1.26 1.56 -20.57
C VAL A 60 -0.56 0.30 -21.09
N GLN A 61 -0.99 -0.26 -22.22
CA GLN A 61 -0.30 -1.41 -22.83
C GLN A 61 1.15 -1.08 -23.17
N ARG A 62 1.42 0.11 -23.73
CA ARG A 62 2.79 0.55 -24.03
C ARG A 62 3.61 0.79 -22.76
N ALA A 63 3.01 1.37 -21.71
CA ALA A 63 3.66 1.54 -20.42
C ALA A 63 4.01 0.19 -19.78
N MET A 64 3.09 -0.77 -19.79
CA MET A 64 3.31 -2.13 -19.29
C MET A 64 4.30 -2.94 -20.13
N ALA A 65 4.53 -2.55 -21.39
CA ALA A 65 5.56 -3.13 -22.24
C ALA A 65 6.97 -2.59 -21.94
N THR A 66 7.09 -1.55 -21.11
CA THR A 66 8.40 -1.06 -20.65
C THR A 66 8.89 -1.88 -19.45
N PRO A 67 10.20 -2.14 -19.35
CA PRO A 67 10.75 -2.87 -18.21
C PRO A 67 10.53 -2.12 -16.89
N LEU A 68 10.22 -2.89 -15.84
CA LEU A 68 10.02 -2.40 -14.46
C LEU A 68 11.24 -1.68 -13.89
N LEU A 69 12.44 -2.06 -14.34
CA LEU A 69 13.72 -1.50 -13.94
C LEU A 69 14.37 -0.82 -15.15
N GLY A 70 14.79 0.43 -14.99
CA GLY A 70 15.48 1.19 -16.04
C GLY A 70 14.58 1.98 -17.00
N GLY A 71 13.27 2.07 -16.74
CA GLY A 71 12.38 3.04 -17.39
C GLY A 71 12.45 4.40 -16.70
N ASP A 72 12.29 5.49 -17.46
CA ASP A 72 12.29 6.87 -16.95
C ASP A 72 10.92 7.56 -17.16
N GLY A 73 10.64 8.58 -16.35
CA GLY A 73 9.49 9.47 -16.54
C GLY A 73 8.14 8.85 -16.15
N VAL A 74 7.09 9.16 -16.93
CA VAL A 74 5.69 8.84 -16.58
C VAL A 74 5.41 7.33 -16.51
N ALA A 75 6.10 6.52 -17.34
CA ALA A 75 5.99 5.07 -17.28
C ALA A 75 6.52 4.51 -15.96
N TRP A 76 7.66 5.01 -15.47
CA TRP A 76 8.20 4.63 -14.16
C TRP A 76 7.26 5.03 -13.01
N ALA A 77 6.75 6.27 -13.03
CA ALA A 77 5.80 6.74 -12.04
C ALA A 77 4.53 5.88 -11.99
N PHE A 78 4.04 5.43 -13.15
CA PHE A 78 2.92 4.49 -13.23
C PHE A 78 3.23 3.15 -12.55
N HIS A 79 4.42 2.57 -12.79
CA HIS A 79 4.82 1.31 -12.14
C HIS A 79 4.91 1.44 -10.62
N VAL A 80 5.53 2.52 -10.12
CA VAL A 80 5.63 2.80 -8.68
C VAL A 80 4.23 2.92 -8.07
N ALA A 81 3.32 3.62 -8.75
CA ALA A 81 1.95 3.79 -8.30
C ALA A 81 1.18 2.46 -8.27
N ALA A 82 1.32 1.64 -9.33
CA ALA A 82 0.69 0.33 -9.43
C ALA A 82 1.15 -0.61 -8.31
N VAL A 83 2.47 -0.66 -8.05
CA VAL A 83 3.04 -1.49 -6.97
C VAL A 83 2.59 -0.97 -5.60
N THR A 84 2.60 0.34 -5.39
CA THR A 84 2.17 0.98 -4.12
C THR A 84 0.69 0.70 -3.86
N GLY A 85 -0.16 0.81 -4.89
CA GLY A 85 -1.58 0.49 -4.80
C GLY A 85 -1.83 -0.99 -4.49
N LEU A 86 -1.11 -1.89 -5.17
CA LEU A 86 -1.21 -3.33 -4.92
C LEU A 86 -0.77 -3.70 -3.50
N ALA A 87 0.34 -3.12 -3.03
CA ALA A 87 0.81 -3.29 -1.66
C ALA A 87 -0.21 -2.76 -0.65
N GLY A 88 -0.80 -1.59 -0.89
CA GLY A 88 -1.85 -1.02 -0.05
C GLY A 88 -3.08 -1.92 0.03
N LEU A 89 -3.53 -2.49 -1.09
CA LEU A 89 -4.65 -3.44 -1.13
C LEU A 89 -4.34 -4.71 -0.34
N TRP A 90 -3.12 -5.26 -0.48
CA TRP A 90 -2.68 -6.41 0.29
C TRP A 90 -2.66 -6.14 1.79
N ILE A 91 -2.20 -4.97 2.22
CA ILE A 91 -2.17 -4.58 3.63
C ILE A 91 -3.60 -4.41 4.19
N ILE A 92 -4.54 -3.90 3.40
CA ILE A 92 -5.96 -3.87 3.78
C ILE A 92 -6.51 -5.29 3.91
N GLY A 93 -6.23 -6.16 2.94
CA GLY A 93 -6.62 -7.58 3.01
C GLY A 93 -6.06 -8.27 4.26
N PHE A 94 -4.81 -8.00 4.61
CA PHE A 94 -4.20 -8.47 5.85
C PHE A 94 -4.94 -7.95 7.09
N ALA A 95 -5.33 -6.67 7.11
CA ALA A 95 -6.14 -6.13 8.21
C ALA A 95 -7.44 -6.91 8.38
N LEU A 96 -8.17 -7.16 7.29
CA LEU A 96 -9.42 -7.94 7.31
C LEU A 96 -9.21 -9.38 7.80
N VAL A 97 -8.10 -10.02 7.44
CA VAL A 97 -7.75 -11.36 7.93
C VAL A 97 -7.50 -11.34 9.44
N VAL A 98 -6.80 -10.33 9.95
CA VAL A 98 -6.55 -10.17 11.39
C VAL A 98 -7.86 -9.89 12.14
N GLU A 99 -8.71 -8.99 11.62
CA GLU A 99 -10.04 -8.70 12.18
C GLU A 99 -10.88 -9.98 12.28
N GLY A 100 -10.98 -10.75 11.19
CA GLY A 100 -11.74 -11.98 11.12
C GLY A 100 -11.18 -13.13 11.98
N TYR A 101 -9.85 -13.29 12.06
CA TYR A 101 -9.23 -14.36 12.85
C TYR A 101 -9.32 -14.11 14.36
N PHE A 102 -9.23 -12.85 14.79
CA PHE A 102 -9.23 -12.49 16.20
C PHE A 102 -10.57 -11.93 16.71
N GLY A 103 -11.57 -11.74 15.85
CA GLY A 103 -12.88 -11.21 16.24
C GLY A 103 -12.81 -9.77 16.76
N VAL A 104 -11.93 -8.96 16.17
CA VAL A 104 -11.69 -7.57 16.56
C VAL A 104 -12.17 -6.64 15.46
N ASP A 105 -13.18 -5.80 15.75
CA ASP A 105 -13.72 -4.77 14.85
C ASP A 105 -13.48 -3.36 15.41
#